data_AF-A0A4Y2K4W3-F1
#
_entry.id   AF-A0A4Y2K4W3-F1
#
_cell.length_a   1.000
_cell.length_b   1.000
_cell.length_c   1.000
_cell.angle_alpha   90.00
_cell.angle_beta   90.00
_cell.angle_gamma   90.00
#
_symmetry.space_group_name_H-M   'P 1'
#
loop_
_entity.id
_entity.type
_entity.pdbx_description
1 polymer ?
#
loop_
_entity_poly.entity_id
_entity_poly.type
_entity_poly.pdbx_seq_one_letter_code
_entity_poly.pdbx_strand_id
1 'polypeptide(L)'
;HALADDASDANEKFVNNLDCISESGNQDLCDQFLKQCNSQLPEKILKAYYDCLADLKSDVNKCSYNEQLYYSPEDRRQLNNCIFSQVDGSQLNGNDLQQLGYVSQCTEDLAKQAGCADADSS
;
A
#
# COMPACT_ATOMS: atom_id res chain seq x y z
N HIS A 1 -16.34 -15.84 8.74
CA HIS A 1 -16.86 -14.48 8.95
C HIS A 1 -15.82 -13.64 9.70
N ALA A 2 -15.50 -13.89 10.98
CA ALA A 2 -14.50 -13.08 11.71
C ALA A 2 -13.13 -12.89 11.01
N LEU A 3 -12.51 -13.94 10.46
CA LEU A 3 -11.21 -13.83 9.78
C LEU A 3 -11.24 -13.02 8.47
N ALA A 4 -12.41 -12.88 7.85
CA ALA A 4 -12.57 -12.10 6.62
C ALA A 4 -12.82 -10.62 6.93
N ASP A 5 -13.55 -10.33 8.01
CA ASP A 5 -13.70 -8.99 8.57
C ASP A 5 -12.35 -8.43 9.05
N ASP A 6 -11.59 -9.18 9.87
CA ASP A 6 -10.28 -8.73 10.37
C ASP A 6 -9.28 -8.42 9.23
N ALA A 7 -9.33 -9.21 8.15
CA ALA A 7 -8.51 -8.99 6.96
C ALA A 7 -8.99 -7.78 6.13
N SER A 8 -10.31 -7.54 6.10
CA SER A 8 -10.91 -6.36 5.46
C SER A 8 -10.53 -5.08 6.20
N ASP A 9 -10.61 -5.09 7.54
CA ASP A 9 -10.28 -3.95 8.39
C ASP A 9 -8.78 -3.61 8.35
N ALA A 10 -7.92 -4.63 8.37
CA ALA A 10 -6.48 -4.44 8.21
C ALA A 10 -6.12 -3.86 6.83
N ASN A 11 -6.80 -4.32 5.78
CA ASN A 11 -6.62 -3.79 4.43
C ASN A 11 -7.13 -2.35 4.32
N GLU A 12 -8.29 -2.04 4.91
CA GLU A 12 -8.84 -0.68 4.94
C GLU A 12 -7.91 0.28 5.70
N LYS A 13 -7.40 -0.13 6.85
CA LYS A 13 -6.41 0.66 7.62
C LYS A 13 -5.14 0.93 6.80
N PHE A 14 -4.59 -0.10 6.13
CA PHE A 14 -3.43 0.05 5.27
C PHE A 14 -3.68 1.05 4.14
N VAL A 15 -4.82 0.93 3.47
CA VAL A 15 -5.29 1.80 2.39
C VAL A 15 -5.42 3.25 2.87
N ASN A 16 -6.03 3.47 4.05
CA ASN A 16 -6.19 4.81 4.61
C ASN A 16 -4.86 5.46 4.99
N ASN A 17 -3.95 4.70 5.59
CA ASN A 17 -2.61 5.18 5.91
C ASN A 17 -1.83 5.56 4.65
N LEU A 18 -1.92 4.73 3.61
CA LEU A 18 -1.26 4.97 2.33
C LEU A 18 -1.80 6.20 1.59
N ASP A 19 -3.12 6.40 1.62
CA ASP A 19 -3.75 7.61 1.08
C ASP A 19 -3.27 8.84 1.85
N CYS A 20 -3.24 8.79 3.18
CA CYS A 20 -2.80 9.91 3.99
C CYS A 20 -1.30 10.26 3.77
N ILE A 21 -0.43 9.26 3.64
CA ILE A 21 0.98 9.50 3.25
C ILE A 21 1.03 10.18 1.88
N SER A 22 0.25 9.69 0.92
CA SER A 22 0.21 10.24 -0.44
C SER A 22 -0.31 11.68 -0.48
N GLU A 23 -1.34 11.98 0.30
CA GLU A 23 -1.99 13.30 0.37
C GLU A 23 -1.20 14.32 1.22
N SER A 24 -0.23 13.86 2.02
CA SER A 24 0.62 14.75 2.82
C SER A 24 1.45 15.75 2.00
N GLY A 25 1.65 15.47 0.70
CA GLY A 25 2.53 16.24 -0.17
C GLY A 25 4.01 16.20 0.24
N ASN A 26 4.38 15.27 1.12
CA ASN A 26 5.74 15.10 1.62
C ASN A 26 6.50 14.07 0.79
N GLN A 27 7.28 14.55 -0.17
CA GLN A 27 8.06 13.69 -1.07
C GLN A 27 9.04 12.76 -0.31
N ASP A 28 9.62 13.21 0.82
CA ASP A 28 10.52 12.37 1.61
C ASP A 28 9.78 11.17 2.23
N LEU A 29 8.53 11.32 2.66
CA LEU A 29 7.74 10.22 3.20
C LEU A 29 7.35 9.22 2.11
N CYS A 30 7.03 9.70 0.91
CA CYS A 30 6.71 8.81 -0.20
C CYS A 30 7.94 8.08 -0.76
N ASP A 31 9.08 8.76 -0.84
CA ASP A 31 10.35 8.13 -1.14
C ASP A 31 10.69 7.06 -0.11
N GLN A 32 10.45 7.32 1.17
CA GLN A 32 10.62 6.33 2.23
C GLN A 32 9.65 5.16 2.08
N PHE A 33 8.39 5.41 1.76
CA PHE A 33 7.44 4.33 1.50
C PHE A 33 7.92 3.43 0.36
N LEU A 34 8.33 4.02 -0.78
CA LEU A 34 8.81 3.28 -1.94
C LEU A 34 10.12 2.52 -1.66
N LYS A 35 11.07 3.14 -0.97
CA LYS A 35 12.41 2.58 -0.72
C LYS A 35 12.45 1.63 0.46
N GLN A 36 11.63 1.86 1.49
CA GLN A 36 11.67 1.11 2.74
C GLN A 36 10.50 0.13 2.83
N CYS A 37 9.25 0.58 2.72
CA CYS A 37 8.10 -0.29 2.87
C CYS A 37 7.91 -1.22 1.66
N ASN A 38 7.76 -0.67 0.46
CA ASN A 38 7.51 -1.46 -0.76
C ASN A 38 8.65 -2.44 -1.09
N SER A 39 9.89 -2.12 -0.69
CA SER A 39 11.04 -3.03 -0.88
C SER A 39 10.90 -4.36 -0.13
N GLN A 40 10.05 -4.41 0.91
CA GLN A 40 9.81 -5.60 1.72
C GLN A 40 8.65 -6.45 1.21
N LEU A 41 7.96 -6.04 0.15
CA LEU A 41 6.89 -6.85 -0.42
C LEU A 41 7.42 -8.22 -0.84
N PRO A 42 6.66 -9.31 -0.60
CA PRO A 42 7.00 -10.62 -1.11
C PRO A 42 7.23 -10.56 -2.62
N GLU A 43 8.25 -11.27 -3.12
CA GLU A 43 8.65 -11.24 -4.53
C GLU A 43 7.47 -11.53 -5.48
N LYS A 44 6.58 -12.46 -5.09
CA LYS A 44 5.36 -12.79 -5.82
C LYS A 44 4.43 -11.58 -6.02
N ILE A 45 4.32 -10.74 -4.99
CA ILE A 45 3.49 -9.54 -5.00
C ILE A 45 4.23 -8.40 -5.71
N LEU A 46 5.53 -8.25 -5.46
CA LEU A 46 6.38 -7.24 -6.10
C LEU A 46 6.40 -7.41 -7.63
N LYS A 47 6.51 -8.65 -8.11
CA LYS A 47 6.44 -8.96 -9.54
C LYS A 47 5.09 -8.57 -10.13
N ALA A 48 3.99 -9.02 -9.52
CA ALA A 48 2.64 -8.66 -9.95
C ALA A 48 2.41 -7.15 -9.93
N TYR A 49 2.94 -6.47 -8.91
CA TYR A 49 2.90 -5.00 -8.81
C TYR A 49 3.54 -4.34 -10.04
N TYR A 50 4.77 -4.70 -10.40
CA TYR A 50 5.43 -4.10 -11.57
C TYR A 50 4.77 -4.45 -12.90
N ASP A 51 4.28 -5.69 -13.05
CA ASP A 51 3.53 -6.10 -14.25
C ASP A 51 2.25 -5.27 -14.39
N CYS A 52 1.50 -5.08 -13.30
CA CYS A 52 0.28 -4.27 -13.29
C CYS A 52 0.54 -2.76 -13.43
N LEU A 53 1.67 -2.28 -12.89
CA LEU A 53 2.07 -0.88 -13.00
C LEU A 53 2.38 -0.50 -14.44
N ALA A 54 2.97 -1.42 -15.22
CA ALA A 54 3.27 -1.20 -16.63
C ALA A 54 2.00 -1.02 -17.49
N ASP A 55 0.88 -1.61 -17.06
CA ASP A 55 -0.43 -1.49 -17.72
C ASP A 55 -1.16 -0.19 -17.33
N LEU A 56 -0.84 0.38 -16.16
CA LEU A 56 -1.32 1.69 -15.73
C LEU A 56 -0.59 2.79 -16.51
N LYS A 57 -1.30 3.44 -17.44
CA LYS A 57 -0.80 4.60 -18.20
C LYS A 57 -0.79 5.89 -17.37
N SER A 58 -0.19 5.85 -16.17
CA SER A 58 -0.14 6.99 -15.27
C SER A 58 1.28 7.17 -14.70
N ASP A 59 1.69 8.43 -14.52
CA ASP A 59 2.93 8.80 -13.83
C ASP A 59 2.75 8.56 -12.31
N VAL A 60 2.73 7.30 -11.93
CA VAL A 60 2.76 6.81 -10.54
C VAL A 60 4.15 7.06 -9.93
N ASN A 61 4.23 7.15 -8.60
CA ASN A 61 5.44 7.46 -7.78
C ASN A 61 5.73 8.93 -7.48
N LYS A 62 4.73 9.80 -7.46
CA LYS A 62 4.90 11.17 -6.95
C LYS A 62 3.95 11.42 -5.79
N CYS A 63 4.41 12.19 -4.81
CA CYS A 63 3.57 12.69 -3.74
C CYS A 63 3.71 14.20 -3.70
N SER A 64 2.94 14.86 -4.55
CA SER A 64 2.78 16.29 -4.49
C SER A 64 1.38 16.62 -3.98
N TYR A 65 1.14 17.87 -3.62
CA TYR A 65 -0.20 18.33 -3.20
C TYR A 65 -1.32 17.99 -4.23
N ASN A 66 -0.95 17.73 -5.49
CA ASN A 66 -1.86 17.42 -6.59
C ASN A 66 -1.64 16.01 -7.19
N GLU A 67 -0.65 15.24 -6.72
CA GLU A 67 -0.30 13.92 -7.25
C GLU A 67 -0.19 12.94 -6.08
N GLN A 68 -1.07 11.94 -6.04
CA GLN A 68 -0.96 10.83 -5.10
C GLN A 68 0.07 9.81 -5.61
N LEU A 69 0.60 8.96 -4.73
CA LEU A 69 1.54 7.90 -5.10
C LEU A 69 1.03 7.03 -6.27
N TYR A 70 -0.29 6.83 -6.34
CA TYR A 70 -0.99 6.11 -7.40
C TYR A 70 -1.84 7.00 -8.30
N TYR A 71 -1.60 8.30 -8.35
CA TYR A 71 -2.36 9.32 -9.09
C TYR A 71 -3.81 9.55 -8.61
N SER A 72 -4.61 8.49 -8.42
CA SER A 72 -5.96 8.55 -7.88
C SER A 72 -6.36 7.30 -7.08
N PRO A 73 -7.41 7.37 -6.23
CA PRO A 73 -7.94 6.18 -5.57
C PRO A 73 -8.48 5.12 -6.55
N GLU A 74 -8.95 5.53 -7.74
CA GLU A 74 -9.41 4.61 -8.79
C GLU A 74 -8.24 3.82 -9.39
N ASP A 75 -7.15 4.51 -9.74
CA ASP A 75 -5.92 3.88 -10.26
C ASP A 75 -5.33 2.91 -9.24
N ARG A 76 -5.33 3.26 -7.95
CA ARG A 76 -4.93 2.34 -6.88
C ARG A 76 -5.82 1.10 -6.82
N ARG A 77 -7.14 1.25 -6.95
CA ARG A 77 -8.06 0.08 -6.98
C ARG A 77 -7.80 -0.78 -8.21
N GLN A 78 -7.56 -0.17 -9.37
CA GLN A 78 -7.21 -0.89 -10.59
C GLN A 78 -5.90 -1.68 -10.41
N LEU A 79 -4.88 -1.05 -9.82
CA LEU A 79 -3.61 -1.70 -9.50
C LEU A 79 -3.81 -2.88 -8.55
N ASN A 80 -4.52 -2.68 -7.43
CA ASN A 80 -4.77 -3.73 -6.46
C ASN A 80 -5.56 -4.89 -7.07
N ASN A 81 -6.60 -4.61 -7.85
CA ASN A 81 -7.39 -5.64 -8.55
C ASN A 81 -6.51 -6.43 -9.52
N CYS A 82 -5.63 -5.76 -10.26
CA CYS A 82 -4.68 -6.43 -11.13
C CYS A 82 -3.73 -7.35 -10.34
N ILE A 83 -3.15 -6.86 -9.23
CA ILE A 83 -2.25 -7.66 -8.38
C ILE A 83 -2.98 -8.90 -7.84
N PHE A 84 -4.17 -8.73 -7.28
CA PHE A 84 -4.96 -9.85 -6.72
C PHE A 84 -5.48 -10.82 -7.78
N SER A 85 -5.54 -10.41 -9.06
CA SER A 85 -5.82 -11.34 -10.16
C SER A 85 -4.63 -12.24 -10.52
N GLN A 86 -3.41 -11.82 -10.17
CA GLN A 86 -2.16 -12.54 -10.45
C GLN A 86 -1.62 -13.29 -9.23
N VAL A 87 -1.96 -12.85 -8.02
CA VAL A 87 -1.49 -13.43 -6.76
C VAL A 87 -2.60 -14.21 -6.08
N ASP A 88 -2.44 -15.53 -6.01
CA ASP A 88 -3.28 -16.38 -5.18
C ASP A 88 -2.80 -16.31 -3.72
N GLY A 89 -3.60 -15.68 -2.87
CA GLY A 89 -3.31 -15.54 -1.44
C GLY A 89 -3.09 -16.86 -0.70
N SER A 90 -3.65 -17.97 -1.19
CA SER A 90 -3.44 -19.30 -0.61
C SER A 90 -2.02 -19.85 -0.84
N GLN A 91 -1.26 -19.24 -1.76
CA GLN A 91 0.12 -19.59 -2.07
C GLN A 91 1.14 -18.78 -1.27
N LEU A 92 0.68 -17.85 -0.42
CA LEU A 92 1.55 -17.09 0.47
C LEU A 92 1.99 -18.00 1.63
N ASN A 93 3.31 -18.08 1.82
CA ASN A 93 3.88 -18.84 2.93
C ASN A 93 4.12 -17.95 4.16
N GLY A 94 4.60 -18.53 5.26
CA GLY A 94 4.83 -17.77 6.50
C GLY A 94 5.81 -16.60 6.35
N ASN A 95 6.81 -16.70 5.46
CA ASN A 95 7.72 -15.59 5.17
C ASN A 95 7.02 -14.48 4.39
N ASP A 96 6.19 -14.83 3.40
CA ASP A 96 5.40 -13.88 2.63
C ASP A 96 4.45 -13.09 3.56
N LEU A 97 3.79 -13.78 4.50
CA LEU A 97 2.90 -13.16 5.50
C LEU A 97 3.68 -12.26 6.48
N GLN A 98 4.88 -12.67 6.91
CA GLN A 98 5.73 -11.86 7.77
C GLN A 98 6.19 -10.58 7.06
N GLN A 99 6.57 -10.68 5.78
CA GLN A 99 6.90 -9.55 4.91
C GLN A 99 5.72 -8.58 4.78
N LEU A 100 4.50 -9.07 4.54
CA LEU A 100 3.30 -8.24 4.53
C LEU A 100 3.07 -7.54 5.87
N GLY A 101 3.32 -8.22 6.99
CA GLY A 101 3.29 -7.61 8.32
C GLY A 101 4.27 -6.43 8.48
N TYR A 102 5.51 -6.58 7.99
CA TYR A 102 6.48 -5.48 7.98
C TYR A 102 6.05 -4.31 7.11
N VAL A 103 5.48 -4.57 5.93
CA VAL A 103 4.96 -3.52 5.04
C VAL A 103 3.83 -2.75 5.73
N SER A 104 2.91 -3.45 6.39
CA SER A 104 1.82 -2.83 7.16
C SER A 104 2.37 -1.93 8.27
N GLN A 105 3.29 -2.45 9.09
CA GLN A 105 3.88 -1.67 10.19
C GLN A 105 4.65 -0.44 9.69
N CYS A 106 5.47 -0.61 8.64
CA CYS A 106 6.22 0.49 8.03
C CYS A 106 5.29 1.60 7.51
N THR A 107 4.17 1.21 6.91
CA THR A 107 3.15 2.15 6.41
C THR A 107 2.47 2.89 7.57
N GLU A 108 2.14 2.19 8.66
CA GLU A 108 1.62 2.83 9.88
C GLU A 108 2.60 3.85 10.47
N ASP A 109 3.89 3.53 10.53
CA ASP A 109 4.90 4.42 11.09
C ASP A 109 5.12 5.67 10.23
N LEU A 110 5.06 5.53 8.89
CA LEU A 110 5.12 6.68 7.98
C LEU A 110 3.85 7.54 8.03
N ALA A 111 2.68 6.92 8.19
CA ALA A 111 1.43 7.65 8.35
C ALA A 111 1.44 8.51 9.63
N LYS A 112 1.95 7.97 10.74
CA LYS A 112 2.14 8.75 11.98
C LYS A 112 3.08 9.95 11.76
N GLN A 113 4.15 9.78 10.99
CA GLN A 113 5.06 10.88 10.64
C GLN A 113 4.39 11.93 9.73
N ALA A 114 3.48 11.52 8.85
CA ALA A 114 2.66 12.42 8.05
C ALA A 114 1.61 13.19 8.88
N GLY A 115 1.43 12.86 10.16
CA GLY A 115 0.40 13.47 11.00
C GLY A 115 -0.99 12.91 10.74
N CYS A 116 -1.08 11.73 10.13
CA CYS A 116 -2.31 10.96 10.03
C CYS A 116 -2.72 10.60 11.46
N ALA A 117 -3.72 11.29 12.01
CA ALA A 117 -4.28 10.91 13.28
C ALA A 117 -4.75 9.46 13.17
N ASP A 118 -4.32 8.60 14.11
CA ASP A 118 -4.95 7.30 14.28
C ASP A 118 -6.45 7.57 14.34
N ALA A 119 -7.23 7.09 13.39
CA ALA A 119 -8.69 7.26 13.37
C ALA A 119 -9.40 6.50 14.52
N ASP A 120 -8.69 6.23 15.62
CA ASP A 120 -9.16 5.72 16.90
C ASP A 120 -9.31 6.88 17.91
N SER A 121 -10.05 7.91 17.53
CA SER A 121 -10.60 8.87 18.49
C SER A 121 -12.08 9.05 18.25
N SER A 122 -12.86 8.04 18.64
CA SER A 122 -14.20 8.17 19.24
C SER A 122 -14.59 6.88 19.97
#